data_AF-A0A9D1R0F2-F1
#
_entry.id   AF-A0A9D1R0F2-F1
#
_cell.length_a   1.000
_cell.length_b   1.000
_cell.length_c   1.000
_cell.angle_alpha   90.00
_cell.angle_beta   90.00
_cell.angle_gamma   90.00
#
_symmetry.space_group_name_H-M   'P 1'
#
loop_
_entity.id
_entity.type
_entity.pdbx_description
1 polymer ?
#
loop_
_entity_poly.entity_id
_entity_poly.type
_entity_poly.pdbx_seq_one_letter_code
_entity_poly.pdbx_strand_id
1 'polypeptide(L)'
;RRLETLKEFLPIIGIDPRRFEYTWVSASEGQRWQAVVTAFTERVHKLGPAPKFEEAKPLYVMPNLELPAPLRPLGCGVNPAAMNELKGQIKAALEAGEVEFVMGWQRGFDGLHATPLYMRKPEDVEKLIWGPLNVHSLATYLPLFKGKKVGIVVKGCDSRGVVELLQENLINREDVVVFGMGCNGTVDVSRVLAKIGDVSEVESVTGSGATLKVRADGKDYEFAMQDVAQDKCRACTVPNAVIHDHFAGSPTNIPDGAQPAMPAIMTFLDGLSLEERMGFWRGHIERCVRCYACRNACPMCVCRDNCVADSREPHWLTQEDTPTQKMFFQLIHALHLAGRCTGCGECNRACPMGIPVGALKLQMGRVVKKLFEYAPGMDVDAVPPLLGFQLEEKNIHEHHIEGA
;
A
#
# COMPACT_ATOMS: atom_id res chain seq x y z
N ARG A 1 5.01 8.48 20.61
CA ARG A 1 4.59 8.06 19.23
C ARG A 1 5.51 7.06 18.53
N ARG A 2 6.68 7.46 17.94
CA ARG A 2 7.50 6.56 17.08
C ARG A 2 8.01 5.30 17.79
N LEU A 3 8.44 5.42 19.04
CA LEU A 3 8.91 4.29 19.84
C LEU A 3 7.78 3.29 20.12
N GLU A 4 6.57 3.76 20.45
CA GLU A 4 5.40 2.88 20.62
C GLU A 4 5.02 2.17 19.31
N THR A 5 5.01 2.91 18.20
CA THR A 5 4.74 2.31 16.88
C THR A 5 5.77 1.22 16.56
N LEU A 6 7.04 1.43 16.89
CA LEU A 6 8.07 0.40 16.77
C LEU A 6 7.81 -0.79 17.72
N LYS A 7 7.50 -0.54 18.99
CA LYS A 7 7.21 -1.58 20.00
C LYS A 7 6.10 -2.53 19.55
N GLU A 8 5.00 -1.97 19.06
CA GLU A 8 3.86 -2.70 18.49
C GLU A 8 4.20 -3.40 17.16
N PHE A 9 5.21 -2.90 16.44
CA PHE A 9 5.65 -3.48 15.17
C PHE A 9 6.63 -4.66 15.32
N LEU A 10 7.42 -4.72 16.40
CA LEU A 10 8.40 -5.79 16.61
C LEU A 10 7.81 -7.22 16.55
N PRO A 11 6.64 -7.52 17.13
CA PRO A 11 6.03 -8.85 17.02
C PRO A 11 5.69 -9.24 15.58
N ILE A 12 5.42 -8.29 14.68
CA ILE A 12 5.06 -8.57 13.27
C ILE A 12 6.24 -9.20 12.53
N ILE A 13 7.47 -8.97 12.99
CA ILE A 13 8.69 -9.54 12.41
C ILE A 13 9.28 -10.67 13.25
N GLY A 14 8.54 -11.13 14.26
CA GLY A 14 8.94 -12.23 15.14
C GLY A 14 9.84 -11.85 16.31
N ILE A 15 9.98 -10.55 16.61
CA ILE A 15 10.73 -10.10 17.79
C ILE A 15 9.77 -10.00 18.98
N ASP A 16 10.15 -10.63 20.10
CA ASP A 16 9.40 -10.56 21.34
C ASP A 16 9.31 -9.11 21.84
N PRO A 17 8.10 -8.55 22.01
CA PRO A 17 7.91 -7.15 22.39
C PRO A 17 8.49 -6.85 23.78
N ARG A 18 8.65 -7.86 24.64
CA ARG A 18 9.27 -7.71 25.98
C ARG A 18 10.76 -7.39 25.92
N ARG A 19 11.39 -7.49 24.74
CA ARG A 19 12.81 -7.13 24.50
C ARG A 19 13.01 -5.65 24.15
N PHE A 20 11.94 -4.87 24.09
CA PHE A 20 11.99 -3.44 23.85
C PHE A 20 11.10 -2.71 24.85
N GLU A 21 11.71 -1.84 25.64
CA GLU A 21 11.02 -1.01 26.62
C GLU A 21 11.49 0.43 26.44
N TYR A 22 10.58 1.38 26.57
CA TYR A 22 10.93 2.78 26.69
C TYR A 22 9.98 3.42 27.71
N THR A 23 10.50 4.37 28.47
CA THR A 23 9.72 5.14 29.44
C THR A 23 10.43 6.47 29.66
N TRP A 24 9.68 7.47 30.11
CA TRP A 24 10.24 8.76 30.46
C TRP A 24 10.75 8.74 31.90
N VAL A 25 11.99 9.19 32.11
CA VAL A 25 12.58 9.33 33.45
C VAL A 25 13.30 10.68 33.51
N SER A 26 12.88 11.55 34.43
CA SER A 26 13.54 12.80 34.73
C SER A 26 14.93 12.57 35.33
N ALA A 27 15.84 13.53 35.15
CA ALA A 27 17.14 13.53 35.82
C ALA A 27 17.04 13.50 37.36
N SER A 28 15.92 13.94 37.93
CA SER A 28 15.65 13.89 39.38
C SER A 28 15.13 12.54 39.88
N GLU A 29 14.72 11.63 38.98
CA GLU A 29 14.05 10.37 39.32
C GLU A 29 15.03 9.18 39.35
N GLY A 30 16.15 9.31 40.08
CA GLY A 30 17.20 8.29 40.12
C GLY A 30 16.74 6.89 40.57
N GLN A 31 15.84 6.82 41.55
CA GLN A 31 15.27 5.54 42.02
C GLN A 31 14.40 4.87 40.95
N ARG A 32 13.61 5.67 40.21
CA ARG A 32 12.79 5.17 39.10
C ARG A 32 13.66 4.64 37.98
N TRP A 33 14.72 5.36 37.61
CA TRP A 33 15.69 4.91 36.61
C TRP A 33 16.28 3.55 37.00
N GLN A 34 16.73 3.41 38.25
CA GLN A 34 17.28 2.16 38.75
C GLN A 34 16.25 1.02 38.64
N ALA A 35 15.01 1.24 39.11
CA ALA A 35 13.96 0.23 39.07
C ALA A 35 13.65 -0.23 37.63
N VAL A 36 13.51 0.72 36.69
CA VAL A 36 13.26 0.43 35.27
C VAL A 36 14.39 -0.40 34.67
N VAL A 37 15.65 0.02 34.87
CA VAL A 37 16.82 -0.67 34.32
C VAL A 37 16.96 -2.06 34.93
N THR A 38 16.85 -2.20 36.26
CA THR A 38 16.93 -3.50 36.95
C THR A 38 15.84 -4.45 36.45
N ALA A 39 14.57 -4.01 36.42
CA ALA A 39 13.45 -4.84 35.99
C ALA A 39 13.58 -5.26 34.51
N PHE A 40 14.04 -4.36 33.64
CA PHE A 40 14.26 -4.68 32.23
C PHE A 40 15.44 -5.66 32.06
N THR A 41 16.56 -5.45 32.75
CA THR A 41 17.72 -6.37 32.70
C THR A 41 17.35 -7.77 33.19
N GLU A 42 16.65 -7.89 34.32
CA GLU A 42 16.16 -9.20 34.81
C GLU A 42 15.25 -9.89 33.80
N ARG A 43 14.35 -9.14 33.16
CA ARG A 43 13.46 -9.65 32.13
C ARG A 43 14.24 -10.17 30.93
N VAL A 44 15.20 -9.40 30.42
CA VAL A 44 16.05 -9.82 29.29
C VAL A 44 16.89 -11.05 29.65
N HIS A 45 17.43 -11.14 30.87
CA HIS A 45 18.14 -12.34 31.34
C HIS A 45 17.23 -13.58 31.35
N LYS A 46 15.98 -13.44 31.84
CA LYS A 46 14.99 -14.53 31.83
C LYS A 46 14.61 -14.98 30.42
N LEU A 47 14.55 -14.04 29.47
CA LEU A 47 14.26 -14.33 28.06
C LEU A 47 15.44 -14.98 27.32
N GLY A 48 16.66 -14.87 27.86
CA GLY A 48 17.88 -15.37 27.23
C GLY A 48 18.31 -14.55 25.99
N PRO A 49 19.33 -15.03 25.25
CA PRO A 49 19.84 -14.36 24.05
C PRO A 49 18.73 -14.04 23.04
N ALA A 50 18.82 -12.88 22.38
CA ALA A 50 17.87 -12.53 21.32
C ALA A 50 18.14 -13.40 20.07
N PRO A 51 17.10 -13.94 19.43
CA PRO A 51 17.26 -14.67 18.17
C PRO A 51 17.82 -13.72 17.11
N LYS A 52 18.83 -14.16 16.37
CA LYS A 52 19.33 -13.39 15.22
C LYS A 52 18.50 -13.73 13.99
N PHE A 53 18.12 -12.69 13.23
CA PHE A 53 17.33 -12.86 12.02
C PHE A 53 17.98 -13.79 11.00
N GLU A 54 19.32 -13.77 10.88
CA GLU A 54 20.07 -14.62 9.94
C GLU A 54 20.07 -16.09 10.32
N GLU A 55 19.97 -16.38 11.62
CA GLU A 55 19.99 -17.73 12.19
C GLU A 55 18.58 -18.36 12.24
N ALA A 56 17.52 -17.58 11.99
CA ALA A 56 16.16 -18.08 11.98
C ALA A 56 15.97 -19.13 10.88
N LYS A 57 15.33 -20.26 11.23
CA LYS A 57 15.01 -21.33 10.27
C LYS A 57 14.08 -20.79 9.18
N PRO A 58 14.49 -20.75 7.90
CA PRO A 58 13.66 -20.18 6.86
C PRO A 58 12.41 -21.01 6.58
N LEU A 59 11.29 -20.31 6.40
CA LEU A 59 10.07 -20.85 5.80
C LEU A 59 9.90 -20.20 4.41
N TYR A 60 10.00 -21.02 3.36
CA TYR A 60 9.95 -20.55 1.97
C TYR A 60 8.57 -20.68 1.32
N VAL A 61 7.72 -21.53 1.90
CA VAL A 61 6.43 -21.91 1.31
C VAL A 61 5.38 -20.89 1.72
N MET A 62 4.88 -20.15 0.73
CA MET A 62 3.63 -19.41 0.87
C MET A 62 2.48 -20.42 0.77
N PRO A 63 1.66 -20.61 1.81
CA PRO A 63 0.48 -21.47 1.68
C PRO A 63 -0.53 -20.86 0.72
N ASN A 64 -1.38 -21.70 0.13
CA ASN A 64 -2.57 -21.23 -0.57
C ASN A 64 -3.56 -20.72 0.48
N LEU A 65 -3.68 -19.40 0.57
CA LEU A 65 -4.55 -18.75 1.54
C LEU A 65 -6.00 -18.78 1.05
N GLU A 66 -6.91 -19.19 1.92
CA GLU A 66 -8.34 -19.03 1.68
C GLU A 66 -8.68 -17.54 1.67
N LEU A 67 -9.18 -17.05 0.54
CA LEU A 67 -9.49 -15.64 0.37
C LEU A 67 -10.89 -15.34 0.90
N PRO A 68 -11.07 -14.36 1.80
CA PRO A 68 -12.39 -14.02 2.30
C PRO A 68 -13.29 -13.52 1.18
N ALA A 69 -14.59 -13.77 1.29
CA ALA A 69 -15.58 -13.22 0.37
C ALA A 69 -15.42 -11.68 0.28
N PRO A 70 -15.57 -11.10 -0.93
CA PRO A 70 -15.41 -9.67 -1.08
C PRO A 70 -16.55 -8.92 -0.38
N LEU A 71 -16.22 -7.77 0.23
CA LEU A 71 -17.15 -6.89 0.94
C LEU A 71 -18.36 -6.45 0.09
N ARG A 72 -18.16 -6.41 -1.22
CA ARG A 72 -19.16 -6.07 -2.24
C ARG A 72 -18.87 -6.88 -3.51
N PRO A 73 -19.83 -7.02 -4.43
CA PRO A 73 -19.56 -7.63 -5.73
C PRO A 73 -18.39 -6.94 -6.45
N LEU A 74 -17.40 -7.74 -6.85
CA LEU A 74 -16.31 -7.29 -7.69
C LEU A 74 -16.70 -7.46 -9.17
N GLY A 75 -16.24 -6.55 -10.00
CA GLY A 75 -16.55 -6.55 -11.42
C GLY A 75 -15.52 -5.82 -12.26
N CYS A 76 -15.68 -5.91 -13.57
CA CYS A 76 -14.73 -5.34 -14.51
C CYS A 76 -14.83 -3.81 -14.62
N GLY A 77 -15.87 -3.19 -14.07
CA GLY A 77 -16.01 -1.72 -14.04
C GLY A 77 -16.17 -1.08 -15.42
N VAL A 78 -16.51 -1.86 -16.45
CA VAL A 78 -16.75 -1.37 -17.81
C VAL A 78 -18.16 -0.77 -17.85
N ASN A 79 -18.24 0.57 -17.92
CA ASN A 79 -19.49 1.32 -18.07
C ASN A 79 -19.32 2.34 -19.20
N PRO A 80 -19.83 2.05 -20.41
CA PRO A 80 -19.67 2.93 -21.57
C PRO A 80 -20.25 4.34 -21.37
N ALA A 81 -21.36 4.47 -20.65
CA ALA A 81 -21.98 5.78 -20.40
C ALA A 81 -21.10 6.63 -19.48
N ALA A 82 -20.66 6.07 -18.35
CA ALA A 82 -19.76 6.75 -17.43
C ALA A 82 -18.39 7.05 -18.07
N MET A 83 -17.91 6.15 -18.94
CA MET A 83 -16.69 6.38 -19.70
C MET A 83 -16.82 7.57 -20.65
N ASN A 84 -17.93 7.68 -21.38
CA ASN A 84 -18.18 8.83 -22.27
C ASN A 84 -18.28 10.13 -21.48
N GLU A 85 -18.93 10.10 -20.31
CA GLU A 85 -19.00 11.25 -19.41
C GLU A 85 -17.61 11.67 -18.93
N LEU A 86 -16.79 10.73 -18.43
CA LEU A 86 -15.41 10.99 -18.01
C LEU A 86 -14.58 11.59 -19.14
N LYS A 87 -14.67 11.01 -20.34
CA LYS A 87 -13.99 11.52 -21.54
C LYS A 87 -14.43 12.95 -21.85
N GLY A 88 -15.73 13.24 -21.78
CA GLY A 88 -16.28 14.59 -21.99
C GLY A 88 -15.76 15.61 -20.98
N GLN A 89 -15.73 15.26 -19.70
CA GLN A 89 -15.19 16.09 -18.61
C GLN A 89 -13.70 16.42 -18.85
N ILE A 90 -12.89 15.40 -19.16
CA ILE A 90 -11.45 15.58 -19.45
C ILE A 90 -11.24 16.44 -20.68
N LYS A 91 -12.02 16.21 -21.74
CA LYS A 91 -11.96 16.98 -22.99
C LYS A 91 -12.23 18.46 -22.72
N ALA A 92 -13.28 18.78 -21.97
CA ALA A 92 -13.61 20.14 -21.60
C ALA A 92 -12.49 20.83 -20.81
N ALA A 93 -11.87 20.14 -19.84
CA ALA A 93 -10.77 20.70 -19.06
C ALA A 93 -9.52 20.99 -19.91
N LEU A 94 -9.23 20.13 -20.90
CA LEU A 94 -8.13 20.35 -21.85
C LEU A 94 -8.43 21.50 -22.82
N GLU A 95 -9.64 21.58 -23.37
CA GLU A 95 -10.06 22.64 -24.30
C GLU A 95 -10.11 24.01 -23.63
N ALA A 96 -10.53 24.06 -22.36
CA ALA A 96 -10.54 25.27 -21.55
C ALA A 96 -9.12 25.73 -21.14
N GLY A 97 -8.08 24.93 -21.38
CA GLY A 97 -6.72 25.20 -20.91
C GLY A 97 -6.60 25.19 -19.39
N GLU A 98 -7.53 24.51 -18.68
CA GLU A 98 -7.52 24.42 -17.22
C GLU A 98 -6.31 23.63 -16.71
N VAL A 99 -5.92 22.59 -17.47
CA VAL A 99 -4.83 21.68 -17.15
C VAL A 99 -3.89 21.55 -18.34
N GLU A 100 -2.59 21.44 -18.08
CA GLU A 100 -1.60 21.20 -19.14
C GLU A 100 -1.71 19.81 -19.77
N PHE A 101 -2.14 18.83 -18.98
CA PHE A 101 -2.43 17.46 -19.40
C PHE A 101 -3.22 16.73 -18.32
N VAL A 102 -3.86 15.62 -18.69
CA VAL A 102 -4.54 14.71 -17.75
C VAL A 102 -3.88 13.33 -17.79
N MET A 103 -3.53 12.80 -16.62
CA MET A 103 -3.01 11.44 -16.47
C MET A 103 -4.12 10.41 -16.35
N GLY A 104 -4.03 9.33 -17.12
CA GLY A 104 -4.92 8.18 -17.05
C GLY A 104 -4.20 6.89 -17.44
N TRP A 105 -4.94 5.91 -17.95
CA TRP A 105 -4.39 4.64 -18.41
C TRP A 105 -4.71 4.43 -19.89
N GLN A 106 -3.79 3.78 -20.60
CA GLN A 106 -4.01 3.24 -21.94
C GLN A 106 -3.55 1.78 -21.98
N ARG A 107 -3.86 1.08 -23.08
CA ARG A 107 -3.32 -0.26 -23.33
C ARG A 107 -1.78 -0.23 -23.34
N GLY A 108 -1.17 -1.20 -22.66
CA GLY A 108 0.27 -1.38 -22.55
C GLY A 108 0.84 -2.24 -23.68
N PHE A 109 1.88 -3.01 -23.35
CA PHE A 109 2.62 -3.81 -24.33
C PHE A 109 1.88 -5.07 -24.81
N ASP A 110 0.88 -5.54 -24.05
CA ASP A 110 0.00 -6.64 -24.43
C ASP A 110 -1.46 -6.33 -24.03
N GLY A 111 -2.36 -7.30 -24.12
CA GLY A 111 -3.76 -7.15 -23.70
C GLY A 111 -4.00 -7.11 -22.19
N LEU A 112 -3.04 -7.58 -21.37
CA LEU A 112 -3.19 -7.75 -19.92
C LEU A 112 -2.58 -6.59 -19.11
N HIS A 113 -1.74 -5.78 -19.75
CA HIS A 113 -1.04 -4.68 -19.11
C HIS A 113 -1.59 -3.34 -19.56
N ALA A 114 -1.82 -2.44 -18.61
CA ALA A 114 -2.07 -1.02 -18.85
C ALA A 114 -0.80 -0.21 -18.57
N THR A 115 -0.65 0.94 -19.21
CA THR A 115 0.45 1.88 -18.98
C THR A 115 -0.10 3.29 -18.74
N PRO A 116 0.62 4.18 -18.02
CA PRO A 116 0.22 5.57 -17.91
C PRO A 116 0.01 6.24 -19.27
N LEU A 117 -1.07 7.00 -19.38
CA LEU A 117 -1.41 7.87 -20.50
C LEU A 117 -1.33 9.31 -20.05
N TYR A 118 -0.68 10.18 -20.83
CA TYR A 118 -0.63 11.62 -20.61
C TYR A 118 -1.38 12.31 -21.74
N MET A 119 -2.65 12.68 -21.49
CA MET A 119 -3.53 13.31 -22.47
C MET A 119 -3.22 14.80 -22.53
N ARG A 120 -2.65 15.29 -23.63
CA ARG A 120 -2.31 16.71 -23.82
C ARG A 120 -3.27 17.40 -24.76
N LYS A 121 -3.90 16.64 -25.64
CA LYS A 121 -4.89 17.14 -26.59
C LYS A 121 -6.24 16.48 -26.35
N PRO A 122 -7.35 17.16 -26.68
CA PRO A 122 -8.70 16.60 -26.63
C PRO A 122 -8.83 15.21 -27.26
N GLU A 123 -8.12 14.93 -28.35
CA GLU A 123 -8.19 13.66 -29.06
C GLU A 123 -7.45 12.51 -28.36
N ASP A 124 -6.50 12.82 -27.46
CA ASP A 124 -5.77 11.79 -26.70
C ASP A 124 -6.71 11.02 -25.76
N VAL A 125 -7.83 11.64 -25.39
CA VAL A 125 -8.87 11.07 -24.54
C VAL A 125 -9.45 9.76 -25.10
N GLU A 126 -9.38 9.56 -26.43
CA GLU A 126 -9.85 8.31 -27.05
C GLU A 126 -9.00 7.09 -26.69
N LYS A 127 -7.73 7.30 -26.30
CA LYS A 127 -6.83 6.24 -25.85
C LYS A 127 -7.08 5.80 -24.40
N LEU A 128 -7.85 6.59 -23.64
CA LEU A 128 -8.11 6.34 -22.23
C LEU A 128 -8.89 5.03 -22.06
N ILE A 129 -8.42 4.19 -21.16
CA ILE A 129 -9.11 2.97 -20.73
C ILE A 129 -9.49 3.04 -19.26
N TRP A 130 -10.64 2.44 -18.93
CA TRP A 130 -11.06 2.18 -17.57
C TRP A 130 -11.64 0.78 -17.45
N GLY A 131 -11.26 0.08 -16.38
CA GLY A 131 -11.74 -1.24 -16.04
C GLY A 131 -10.78 -2.00 -15.12
N PRO A 132 -10.67 -3.33 -15.26
CA PRO A 132 -9.98 -4.16 -14.27
C PRO A 132 -8.45 -4.02 -14.34
N LEU A 133 -7.92 -3.47 -15.44
CA LEU A 133 -6.48 -3.33 -15.70
C LEU A 133 -5.88 -2.03 -15.16
N ASN A 134 -6.68 -1.12 -14.61
CA ASN A 134 -6.23 0.13 -13.99
C ASN A 134 -5.54 -0.17 -12.64
N VAL A 135 -4.48 -0.97 -12.64
CA VAL A 135 -3.83 -1.47 -11.42
C VAL A 135 -2.96 -0.39 -10.78
N HIS A 136 -2.18 0.33 -11.59
CA HIS A 136 -1.20 1.32 -11.13
C HIS A 136 -1.85 2.50 -10.41
N SER A 137 -1.14 3.06 -9.43
CA SER A 137 -1.49 4.35 -8.84
C SER A 137 -0.70 5.47 -9.51
N LEU A 138 -1.39 6.31 -10.28
CA LEU A 138 -0.75 7.42 -11.01
C LEU A 138 -0.34 8.58 -10.10
N ALA A 139 -0.84 8.61 -8.85
CA ALA A 139 -0.45 9.60 -7.85
C ALA A 139 1.07 9.65 -7.63
N THR A 140 1.80 8.56 -7.87
CA THR A 140 3.26 8.51 -7.80
C THR A 140 3.96 9.53 -8.72
N TYR A 141 3.30 9.96 -9.80
CA TYR A 141 3.88 10.92 -10.73
C TYR A 141 3.63 12.37 -10.36
N LEU A 142 2.61 12.69 -9.53
CA LEU A 142 2.24 14.07 -9.22
C LEU A 142 3.40 14.93 -8.69
N PRO A 143 4.26 14.45 -7.77
CA PRO A 143 5.38 15.25 -7.28
C PRO A 143 6.42 15.64 -8.35
N LEU A 144 6.41 14.99 -9.52
CA LEU A 144 7.30 15.32 -10.64
C LEU A 144 6.89 16.58 -11.40
N PHE A 145 5.65 17.05 -11.22
CA PHE A 145 5.07 18.13 -12.02
C PHE A 145 4.91 19.42 -11.21
N LYS A 146 5.84 19.70 -10.29
CA LYS A 146 5.83 20.93 -9.49
C LYS A 146 5.76 22.18 -10.38
N GLY A 147 4.83 23.08 -10.08
CA GLY A 147 4.60 24.32 -10.83
C GLY A 147 3.78 24.17 -12.10
N LYS A 148 3.15 23.01 -12.32
CA LYS A 148 2.23 22.74 -13.42
C LYS A 148 0.86 22.40 -12.89
N LYS A 149 -0.20 22.95 -13.51
CA LYS A 149 -1.57 22.50 -13.23
C LYS A 149 -1.90 21.27 -14.07
N VAL A 150 -2.11 20.12 -13.43
CA VAL A 150 -2.28 18.82 -14.09
C VAL A 150 -3.57 18.12 -13.66
N GLY A 151 -4.18 17.35 -14.56
CA GLY A 151 -5.30 16.49 -14.23
C GLY A 151 -4.86 15.06 -13.90
N ILE A 152 -5.62 14.36 -13.08
CA ILE A 152 -5.42 12.94 -12.76
C ILE A 152 -6.75 12.20 -12.69
N VAL A 153 -6.85 11.07 -13.41
CA VAL A 153 -7.93 10.12 -13.27
C VAL A 153 -7.62 9.17 -12.12
N VAL A 154 -8.53 9.02 -11.16
CA VAL A 154 -8.29 8.28 -9.91
C VAL A 154 -9.37 7.24 -9.62
N LYS A 155 -8.91 6.09 -9.11
CA LYS A 155 -9.74 5.18 -8.31
C LYS A 155 -9.81 5.69 -6.87
N GLY A 156 -10.71 5.12 -6.06
CA GLY A 156 -10.78 5.46 -4.63
C GLY A 156 -9.44 5.30 -3.89
N CYS A 157 -8.73 4.18 -4.09
CA CYS A 157 -7.40 3.99 -3.49
C CYS A 157 -6.32 4.96 -3.99
N ASP A 158 -6.41 5.43 -5.25
CA ASP A 158 -5.46 6.42 -5.79
C ASP A 158 -5.71 7.80 -5.21
N SER A 159 -7.00 8.19 -5.07
CA SER A 159 -7.38 9.49 -4.50
C SER A 159 -6.87 9.66 -3.07
N ARG A 160 -6.83 8.58 -2.28
CA ARG A 160 -6.22 8.57 -0.95
C ARG A 160 -4.72 8.87 -1.00
N GLY A 161 -4.03 8.40 -2.05
CA GLY A 161 -2.64 8.76 -2.30
C GLY A 161 -2.47 10.24 -2.66
N VAL A 162 -3.43 10.82 -3.39
CA VAL A 162 -3.45 12.27 -3.65
C VAL A 162 -3.65 13.06 -2.36
N VAL A 163 -4.59 12.63 -1.50
CA VAL A 163 -4.80 13.24 -0.17
C VAL A 163 -3.51 13.23 0.66
N GLU A 164 -2.82 12.10 0.75
CA GLU A 164 -1.57 12.01 1.50
C GLU A 164 -0.46 12.91 0.93
N LEU A 165 -0.37 13.06 -0.39
CA LEU A 165 0.57 14.00 -1.01
C LEU A 165 0.23 15.46 -0.68
N LEU A 166 -1.06 15.81 -0.55
CA LEU A 166 -1.51 17.13 -0.12
C LEU A 166 -1.19 17.38 1.36
N GLN A 167 -1.48 16.41 2.24
CA GLN A 167 -1.20 16.50 3.68
C GLN A 167 0.29 16.74 3.98
N GLU A 168 1.17 16.22 3.14
CA GLU A 168 2.62 16.40 3.26
C GLU A 168 3.18 17.59 2.48
N ASN A 169 2.32 18.41 1.88
CA ASN A 169 2.70 19.57 1.05
C ASN A 169 3.66 19.19 -0.09
N LEU A 170 3.54 17.98 -0.62
CA LEU A 170 4.33 17.50 -1.76
C LEU A 170 3.74 17.98 -3.09
N ILE A 171 2.45 18.31 -3.07
CA ILE A 171 1.70 18.91 -4.17
C ILE A 171 0.76 19.97 -3.57
N ASN A 172 0.35 20.95 -4.37
CA ASN A 172 -0.66 21.94 -3.97
C ASN A 172 -2.03 21.55 -4.54
N ARG A 173 -3.12 21.91 -3.85
CA ARG A 173 -4.47 21.53 -4.26
C ARG A 173 -4.89 22.22 -5.57
N GLU A 174 -4.50 23.46 -5.74
CA GLU A 174 -4.77 24.32 -6.90
C GLU A 174 -4.09 23.83 -8.18
N ASP A 175 -2.99 23.08 -8.04
CA ASP A 175 -2.20 22.54 -9.15
C ASP A 175 -2.75 21.19 -9.66
N VAL A 176 -3.81 20.64 -9.06
CA VAL A 176 -4.32 19.32 -9.41
C VAL A 176 -5.82 19.34 -9.65
N VAL A 177 -6.26 18.81 -10.80
CA VAL A 177 -7.68 18.55 -11.08
C VAL A 177 -7.94 17.05 -11.03
N VAL A 178 -8.88 16.62 -10.19
CA VAL A 178 -9.08 15.20 -9.89
C VAL A 178 -10.37 14.70 -10.55
N PHE A 179 -10.22 13.72 -11.44
CA PHE A 179 -11.33 13.06 -12.14
C PHE A 179 -11.57 11.67 -11.54
N GLY A 180 -12.71 11.49 -10.88
CA GLY A 180 -13.09 10.24 -10.24
C GLY A 180 -14.08 9.41 -11.06
N MET A 181 -14.01 8.10 -10.91
CA MET A 181 -15.06 7.18 -11.35
C MET A 181 -15.14 5.98 -10.40
N GLY A 182 -16.32 5.39 -10.26
CA GLY A 182 -16.55 4.25 -9.39
C GLY A 182 -15.69 3.03 -9.77
N CYS A 183 -14.91 2.51 -8.82
CA CYS A 183 -14.05 1.35 -9.06
C CYS A 183 -14.75 0.04 -8.64
N ASN A 184 -14.71 -0.98 -9.49
CA ASN A 184 -15.30 -2.30 -9.21
C ASN A 184 -14.28 -3.39 -8.84
N GLY A 185 -13.00 -3.05 -8.76
CA GLY A 185 -11.91 -3.97 -8.46
C GLY A 185 -10.85 -3.97 -9.56
N THR A 186 -9.65 -4.44 -9.23
CA THR A 186 -8.52 -4.51 -10.18
C THR A 186 -7.94 -5.92 -10.18
N VAL A 187 -7.45 -6.36 -11.32
CA VAL A 187 -6.94 -7.72 -11.52
C VAL A 187 -5.55 -7.93 -10.93
N ASP A 188 -5.31 -9.13 -10.42
CA ASP A 188 -3.99 -9.68 -10.15
C ASP A 188 -3.53 -10.43 -11.41
N VAL A 189 -2.61 -9.80 -12.14
CA VAL A 189 -2.06 -10.33 -13.39
C VAL A 189 -1.42 -11.70 -13.16
N SER A 190 -0.68 -11.89 -12.07
CA SER A 190 -0.04 -13.17 -11.75
C SER A 190 -1.07 -14.28 -11.56
N ARG A 191 -2.23 -13.97 -10.98
CA ARG A 191 -3.31 -14.96 -10.81
C ARG A 191 -4.02 -15.31 -12.13
N VAL A 192 -4.14 -14.35 -13.06
CA VAL A 192 -4.61 -14.63 -14.42
C VAL A 192 -3.62 -15.53 -15.15
N LEU A 193 -2.34 -15.13 -15.18
CA LEU A 193 -1.27 -15.88 -15.83
C LEU A 193 -1.16 -17.32 -15.29
N ALA A 194 -1.25 -17.50 -13.98
CA ALA A 194 -1.23 -18.82 -13.35
C ALA A 194 -2.40 -19.74 -13.78
N LYS A 195 -3.55 -19.17 -14.18
CA LYS A 195 -4.72 -19.94 -14.63
C LYS A 195 -4.71 -20.22 -16.13
N ILE A 196 -4.18 -19.31 -16.96
CA ILE A 196 -4.09 -19.52 -18.42
C ILE A 196 -2.92 -20.43 -18.79
N GLY A 197 -1.86 -20.45 -17.98
CA GLY A 197 -0.64 -21.23 -18.22
C GLY A 197 0.42 -20.45 -19.00
N ASP A 198 1.36 -21.18 -19.58
CA ASP A 198 2.40 -20.61 -20.43
C ASP A 198 1.80 -20.27 -21.80
N VAL A 199 1.77 -18.96 -22.11
CA VAL A 199 1.22 -18.41 -23.36
C VAL A 199 2.22 -17.44 -23.95
N SER A 200 2.31 -17.39 -25.28
CA SER A 200 3.26 -16.51 -25.96
C SER A 200 2.79 -15.06 -26.00
N GLU A 201 1.48 -14.85 -26.17
CA GLU A 201 0.88 -13.51 -26.25
C GLU A 201 -0.51 -13.50 -25.62
N VAL A 202 -0.81 -12.45 -24.85
CA VAL A 202 -2.17 -12.09 -24.47
C VAL A 202 -2.68 -11.01 -25.43
N GLU A 203 -3.54 -11.41 -26.36
CA GLU A 203 -4.05 -10.58 -27.46
C GLU A 203 -5.03 -9.51 -26.97
N SER A 204 -5.93 -9.86 -26.04
CA SER A 204 -6.94 -8.92 -25.53
C SER A 204 -7.54 -9.35 -24.19
N VAL A 205 -8.03 -8.36 -23.46
CA VAL A 205 -8.82 -8.56 -22.25
C VAL A 205 -10.09 -7.72 -22.36
N THR A 206 -11.24 -8.36 -22.20
CA THR A 206 -12.53 -7.68 -22.19
C THR A 206 -13.30 -8.02 -20.92
N GLY A 207 -14.05 -7.06 -20.41
CA GLY A 207 -14.82 -7.22 -19.19
C GLY A 207 -16.30 -6.96 -19.44
N SER A 208 -17.16 -7.83 -18.91
CA SER A 208 -18.62 -7.63 -18.91
C SER A 208 -19.19 -8.05 -17.57
N GLY A 209 -19.76 -7.08 -16.83
CA GLY A 209 -20.23 -7.31 -15.46
C GLY A 209 -19.11 -7.87 -14.57
N ALA A 210 -19.33 -9.06 -14.02
CA ALA A 210 -18.38 -9.78 -13.18
C ALA A 210 -17.46 -10.74 -13.95
N THR A 211 -17.60 -10.86 -15.28
CA THR A 211 -16.84 -11.81 -16.10
C THR A 211 -15.70 -11.11 -16.82
N LEU A 212 -14.48 -11.60 -16.63
CA LEU A 212 -13.28 -11.22 -17.35
C LEU A 212 -13.01 -12.26 -18.44
N LYS A 213 -12.96 -11.84 -19.71
CA LYS A 213 -12.55 -12.67 -20.83
C LYS A 213 -11.14 -12.30 -21.26
N VAL A 214 -10.26 -13.28 -21.36
CA VAL A 214 -8.87 -13.13 -21.77
C VAL A 214 -8.66 -13.97 -23.01
N ARG A 215 -8.16 -13.37 -24.09
CA ARG A 215 -7.77 -14.09 -25.30
C ARG A 215 -6.25 -14.19 -25.36
N ALA A 216 -5.72 -15.40 -25.40
CA ALA A 216 -4.29 -15.67 -25.45
C ALA A 216 -4.00 -16.85 -26.38
N ASP A 217 -2.99 -16.70 -27.24
CA ASP A 217 -2.63 -17.68 -28.29
C ASP A 217 -3.84 -18.25 -29.06
N GLY A 218 -4.76 -17.38 -29.46
CA GLY A 218 -5.99 -17.73 -30.17
C GLY A 218 -7.08 -18.42 -29.35
N LYS A 219 -6.87 -18.67 -28.06
CA LYS A 219 -7.83 -19.31 -27.14
C LYS A 219 -8.48 -18.30 -26.21
N ASP A 220 -9.76 -18.52 -25.91
CA ASP A 220 -10.52 -17.69 -24.98
C ASP A 220 -10.60 -18.35 -23.60
N TYR A 221 -10.35 -17.56 -22.57
CA TYR A 221 -10.42 -17.94 -21.16
C TYR A 221 -11.41 -17.01 -20.45
N GLU A 222 -12.24 -17.56 -19.57
CA GLU A 222 -13.20 -16.79 -18.79
C GLU A 222 -12.95 -16.96 -17.29
N PHE A 223 -12.99 -15.84 -16.57
CA PHE A 223 -12.80 -15.79 -15.12
C PHE A 223 -13.89 -14.96 -14.46
N ALA A 224 -14.35 -15.40 -13.28
CA ALA A 224 -15.07 -14.51 -12.39
C ALA A 224 -14.07 -13.49 -11.81
N MET A 225 -14.41 -12.20 -11.83
CA MET A 225 -13.54 -11.11 -11.41
C MET A 225 -13.01 -11.34 -9.99
N GLN A 226 -13.84 -11.85 -9.08
CA GLN A 226 -13.43 -12.16 -7.71
C GLN A 226 -12.28 -13.18 -7.64
N ASP A 227 -12.22 -14.13 -8.56
CA ASP A 227 -11.22 -15.21 -8.57
C ASP A 227 -9.86 -14.72 -9.04
N VAL A 228 -9.81 -13.60 -9.77
CA VAL A 228 -8.60 -13.00 -10.32
C VAL A 228 -8.33 -11.58 -9.79
N ALA A 229 -9.13 -11.09 -8.85
CA ALA A 229 -8.94 -9.75 -8.26
C ALA A 229 -7.77 -9.72 -7.26
N GLN A 230 -7.12 -8.55 -7.19
CA GLN A 230 -6.15 -8.26 -6.12
C GLN A 230 -6.81 -8.34 -4.75
N ASP A 231 -6.08 -8.88 -3.77
CA ASP A 231 -6.60 -9.11 -2.41
C ASP A 231 -7.10 -7.83 -1.74
N LYS A 232 -6.45 -6.69 -2.03
CA LYS A 232 -6.85 -5.36 -1.53
C LYS A 232 -8.31 -5.02 -1.85
N CYS A 233 -8.82 -5.49 -2.99
CA CYS A 233 -10.16 -5.17 -3.46
C CYS A 233 -11.24 -5.90 -2.65
N ARG A 234 -10.93 -7.05 -2.05
CA ARG A 234 -11.87 -7.84 -1.26
C ARG A 234 -12.29 -7.15 0.03
N ALA A 235 -11.39 -6.38 0.63
CA ALA A 235 -11.63 -5.63 1.87
C ALA A 235 -11.77 -4.11 1.62
N CYS A 236 -11.97 -3.68 0.36
CA CYS A 236 -11.97 -2.26 0.01
C CYS A 236 -13.24 -1.54 0.49
N THR A 237 -13.06 -0.58 1.40
CA THR A 237 -14.10 0.31 1.92
C THR A 237 -14.14 1.67 1.24
N VAL A 238 -13.31 1.90 0.22
CA VAL A 238 -13.21 3.20 -0.47
C VAL A 238 -13.14 2.98 -2.00
N PRO A 239 -14.25 2.57 -2.65
CA PRO A 239 -14.27 2.32 -4.09
C PRO A 239 -14.37 3.60 -4.94
N ASN A 240 -14.80 4.72 -4.34
CA ASN A 240 -14.95 6.01 -4.99
C ASN A 240 -13.87 6.98 -4.52
N ALA A 241 -13.56 7.98 -5.34
CA ALA A 241 -12.58 9.00 -5.02
C ALA A 241 -13.00 9.79 -3.76
N VAL A 242 -12.12 9.87 -2.76
CA VAL A 242 -12.33 10.64 -1.52
C VAL A 242 -12.40 12.13 -1.82
N ILE A 243 -11.52 12.58 -2.71
CA ILE A 243 -11.52 13.94 -3.27
C ILE A 243 -11.66 13.84 -4.79
N HIS A 244 -12.44 14.74 -5.38
CA HIS A 244 -12.62 14.86 -6.82
C HIS A 244 -13.19 16.24 -7.18
N ASP A 245 -12.81 16.77 -8.34
CA ASP A 245 -13.41 17.96 -8.96
C ASP A 245 -14.52 17.55 -9.93
N HIS A 246 -14.32 16.40 -10.58
CA HIS A 246 -15.29 15.78 -11.48
C HIS A 246 -15.49 14.32 -11.09
N PHE A 247 -16.72 13.85 -11.16
CA PHE A 247 -17.05 12.44 -11.01
C PHE A 247 -17.90 11.98 -12.18
N ALA A 248 -17.56 10.83 -12.75
CA ALA A 248 -18.30 10.26 -13.87
C ALA A 248 -19.09 9.03 -13.45
N GLY A 249 -20.34 8.95 -13.91
CA GLY A 249 -21.27 7.88 -13.59
C GLY A 249 -21.72 7.84 -12.13
N SER A 250 -22.43 6.77 -11.79
CA SER A 250 -22.90 6.56 -10.42
C SER A 250 -21.79 6.02 -9.51
N PRO A 251 -21.70 6.46 -8.25
CA PRO A 251 -20.78 5.90 -7.28
C PRO A 251 -20.98 4.39 -7.07
N THR A 252 -19.87 3.69 -6.82
CA THR A 252 -19.91 2.28 -6.40
C THR A 252 -20.31 2.19 -4.94
N ASN A 253 -21.41 1.49 -4.65
CA ASN A 253 -21.92 1.36 -3.29
C ASN A 253 -21.21 0.27 -2.49
N ILE A 254 -21.11 0.50 -1.17
CA ILE A 254 -20.77 -0.51 -0.17
C ILE A 254 -22.07 -0.85 0.56
N PRO A 255 -22.38 -2.13 0.81
CA PRO A 255 -23.57 -2.49 1.56
C PRO A 255 -23.56 -1.88 2.97
N ASP A 256 -24.72 -1.43 3.45
CA ASP A 256 -24.83 -0.82 4.77
C ASP A 256 -24.39 -1.79 5.88
N GLY A 257 -23.61 -1.28 6.83
CA GLY A 257 -23.08 -2.06 7.95
C GLY A 257 -21.98 -3.06 7.57
N ALA A 258 -21.60 -3.18 6.29
CA ALA A 258 -20.59 -4.13 5.86
C ALA A 258 -19.22 -3.82 6.48
N GLN A 259 -18.60 -4.83 7.08
CA GLN A 259 -17.28 -4.72 7.69
C GLN A 259 -16.23 -5.47 6.87
N PRO A 260 -15.08 -4.83 6.56
CA PRO A 260 -14.03 -5.50 5.79
C PRO A 260 -13.48 -6.68 6.57
N ALA A 261 -13.44 -7.85 5.92
CA ALA A 261 -12.72 -9.00 6.44
C ALA A 261 -11.22 -8.68 6.53
N MET A 262 -10.55 -9.28 7.51
CA MET A 262 -9.11 -9.20 7.64
C MET A 262 -8.44 -9.86 6.42
N PRO A 263 -7.42 -9.23 5.81
CA PRO A 263 -6.69 -9.83 4.70
C PRO A 263 -6.10 -11.19 5.10
N ALA A 264 -6.26 -12.21 4.25
CA ALA A 264 -5.88 -13.59 4.57
C ALA A 264 -4.40 -13.74 5.01
N ILE A 265 -3.50 -12.97 4.38
CA ILE A 265 -2.08 -12.96 4.74
C ILE A 265 -1.84 -12.45 6.17
N MET A 266 -2.65 -11.51 6.66
CA MET A 266 -2.53 -11.02 8.03
C MET A 266 -2.99 -12.08 9.01
N THR A 267 -4.16 -12.70 8.77
CA THR A 267 -4.68 -13.81 9.60
C THR A 267 -3.68 -14.97 9.68
N PHE A 268 -3.09 -15.33 8.54
CA PHE A 268 -2.04 -16.36 8.49
C PHE A 268 -0.83 -15.99 9.35
N LEU A 269 -0.28 -14.78 9.17
CA LEU A 269 0.87 -14.31 9.95
C LEU A 269 0.57 -14.22 11.44
N ASP A 270 -0.64 -13.76 11.80
CA ASP A 270 -1.10 -13.66 13.18
C ASP A 270 -1.18 -15.04 13.87
N GLY A 271 -1.45 -16.10 13.11
CA GLY A 271 -1.48 -17.48 13.59
C GLY A 271 -0.10 -18.14 13.79
N LEU A 272 0.98 -17.55 13.29
CA LEU A 272 2.34 -18.05 13.50
C LEU A 272 2.87 -17.65 14.88
N SER A 273 3.67 -18.54 15.49
CA SER A 273 4.52 -18.17 16.63
C SER A 273 5.54 -17.10 16.22
N LEU A 274 6.16 -16.42 17.20
CA LEU A 274 7.19 -15.41 16.91
C LEU A 274 8.37 -15.99 16.13
N GLU A 275 8.80 -17.22 16.46
CA GLU A 275 9.88 -17.92 15.77
C GLU A 275 9.51 -18.25 14.32
N GLU A 276 8.33 -18.84 14.09
CA GLU A 276 7.85 -19.14 12.75
C GLU A 276 7.64 -17.87 11.92
N ARG A 277 7.16 -16.79 12.53
CA ARG A 277 6.98 -15.50 11.86
C ARG A 277 8.33 -14.89 11.46
N MET A 278 9.34 -14.99 12.32
CA MET A 278 10.71 -14.59 11.96
C MET A 278 11.24 -15.46 10.80
N GLY A 279 11.05 -16.78 10.88
CA GLY A 279 11.44 -17.73 9.85
C GLY A 279 10.75 -17.50 8.50
N PHE A 280 9.46 -17.15 8.52
CA PHE A 280 8.70 -16.72 7.35
C PHE A 280 9.32 -15.49 6.70
N TRP A 281 9.54 -14.42 7.46
CA TRP A 281 10.16 -13.21 6.89
C TRP A 281 11.58 -13.48 6.40
N ARG A 282 12.38 -14.23 7.15
CA ARG A 282 13.74 -14.64 6.74
C ARG A 282 13.73 -15.37 5.40
N GLY A 283 12.90 -16.40 5.26
CA GLY A 283 12.82 -17.22 4.04
C GLY A 283 12.31 -16.44 2.83
N HIS A 284 11.29 -15.61 3.01
CA HIS A 284 10.73 -14.81 1.91
C HIS A 284 11.61 -13.63 1.51
N ILE A 285 12.27 -12.96 2.45
CA ILE A 285 13.13 -11.80 2.17
C ILE A 285 14.46 -12.22 1.55
N GLU A 286 14.98 -13.41 1.83
CA GLU A 286 16.18 -13.93 1.17
C GLU A 286 16.05 -13.92 -0.36
N ARG A 287 14.85 -14.18 -0.88
CA ARG A 287 14.51 -14.12 -2.32
C ARG A 287 14.49 -12.71 -2.91
N CYS A 288 14.54 -11.66 -2.09
CA CYS A 288 14.49 -10.28 -2.59
C CYS A 288 15.77 -9.97 -3.37
N VAL A 289 15.61 -9.53 -4.61
CA VAL A 289 16.71 -9.14 -5.53
C VAL A 289 17.05 -7.65 -5.47
N ARG A 290 16.57 -6.93 -4.44
CA ARG A 290 16.78 -5.48 -4.23
C ARG A 290 16.49 -4.60 -5.46
N CYS A 291 15.53 -4.98 -6.30
CA CYS A 291 15.14 -4.16 -7.46
C CYS A 291 14.40 -2.86 -7.09
N TYR A 292 13.99 -2.71 -5.83
CA TYR A 292 13.24 -1.58 -5.28
C TYR A 292 11.94 -1.22 -6.05
N ALA A 293 11.37 -2.15 -6.82
CA ALA A 293 10.09 -1.94 -7.49
C ALA A 293 8.97 -1.60 -6.50
N CYS A 294 8.98 -2.22 -5.31
CA CYS A 294 8.03 -1.92 -4.23
C CYS A 294 8.15 -0.50 -3.68
N ARG A 295 9.33 0.13 -3.75
CA ARG A 295 9.57 1.54 -3.41
C ARG A 295 9.08 2.44 -4.53
N ASN A 296 9.50 2.17 -5.76
CA ASN A 296 9.23 3.02 -6.92
C ASN A 296 7.74 3.05 -7.30
N ALA A 297 6.99 1.98 -6.99
CA ALA A 297 5.56 1.93 -7.20
C ALA A 297 4.74 2.63 -6.10
N CYS A 298 5.35 3.00 -4.97
CA CYS A 298 4.65 3.62 -3.85
C CYS A 298 4.53 5.14 -4.03
N PRO A 299 3.31 5.73 -4.00
CA PRO A 299 3.16 7.18 -4.15
C PRO A 299 3.76 7.97 -2.97
N MET A 300 3.91 7.33 -1.80
CA MET A 300 4.45 7.97 -0.58
C MET A 300 5.98 7.79 -0.44
N CYS A 301 6.63 7.13 -1.38
CA CYS A 301 8.10 7.06 -1.43
C CYS A 301 8.65 8.25 -2.22
N VAL A 302 8.65 9.42 -1.60
CA VAL A 302 9.00 10.69 -2.25
C VAL A 302 10.45 11.14 -2.04
N CYS A 303 11.21 10.48 -1.17
CA CYS A 303 12.63 10.77 -0.92
C CYS A 303 13.50 10.31 -2.10
N ARG A 304 13.35 10.94 -3.28
CA ARG A 304 14.01 10.53 -4.52
C ARG A 304 15.49 10.90 -4.55
N ASP A 305 15.85 12.02 -3.95
CA ASP A 305 17.24 12.52 -4.01
C ASP A 305 18.14 11.91 -2.94
N ASN A 306 17.58 11.53 -1.78
CA ASN A 306 18.33 11.04 -0.62
C ASN A 306 17.66 9.79 -0.02
N CYS A 307 17.31 8.81 -0.86
CA CYS A 307 16.72 7.56 -0.39
C CYS A 307 17.75 6.74 0.38
N VAL A 308 17.36 6.18 1.53
CA VAL A 308 18.18 5.24 2.31
C VAL A 308 18.70 4.04 1.49
N ALA A 309 17.95 3.63 0.47
CA ALA A 309 18.30 2.51 -0.41
C ALA A 309 19.40 2.83 -1.41
N ASP A 310 19.59 4.12 -1.74
CA ASP A 310 20.53 4.59 -2.76
C ASP A 310 21.64 5.48 -2.14
N SER A 311 21.40 6.07 -0.96
CA SER A 311 22.33 6.97 -0.29
C SER A 311 23.52 6.22 0.29
N ARG A 312 24.71 6.79 0.06
CA ARG A 312 25.96 6.36 0.70
C ARG A 312 26.28 7.17 1.95
N GLU A 313 25.61 8.31 2.14
CA GLU A 313 25.82 9.27 3.22
C GLU A 313 24.46 9.83 3.72
N PRO A 314 24.00 9.48 4.93
CA PRO A 314 24.61 8.50 5.84
C PRO A 314 24.49 7.07 5.29
N HIS A 315 25.47 6.22 5.62
CA HIS A 315 25.51 4.82 5.19
C HIS A 315 24.56 3.95 6.02
N TRP A 316 23.25 4.13 5.82
CA TRP A 316 22.21 3.41 6.58
C TRP A 316 22.06 1.95 6.14
N LEU A 317 22.26 1.65 4.86
CA LEU A 317 22.18 0.30 4.30
C LEU A 317 23.51 -0.05 3.65
N THR A 318 24.03 -1.25 3.94
CA THR A 318 25.24 -1.74 3.28
C THR A 318 24.93 -2.24 1.87
N GLN A 319 25.98 -2.38 1.06
CA GLN A 319 25.90 -3.00 -0.27
C GLN A 319 25.81 -4.54 -0.20
N GLU A 320 25.91 -5.12 0.99
CA GLU A 320 25.82 -6.56 1.16
C GLU A 320 24.39 -7.05 0.87
N ASP A 321 24.30 -8.20 0.20
CA ASP A 321 23.01 -8.78 -0.19
C ASP A 321 22.50 -9.81 0.84
N THR A 322 22.57 -9.47 2.13
CA THR A 322 22.13 -10.38 3.21
C THR A 322 20.64 -10.24 3.51
N PRO A 323 19.98 -11.29 4.02
CA PRO A 323 18.60 -11.21 4.50
C PRO A 323 18.39 -10.08 5.51
N THR A 324 19.36 -9.81 6.38
CA THR A 324 19.32 -8.72 7.36
C THR A 324 19.23 -7.36 6.68
N GLN A 325 20.09 -7.06 5.70
CA GLN A 325 20.06 -5.78 4.98
C GLN A 325 18.75 -5.60 4.21
N LYS A 326 18.29 -6.67 3.54
CA LYS A 326 17.01 -6.68 2.81
C LYS A 326 15.82 -6.45 3.75
N MET A 327 15.83 -7.06 4.93
CA MET A 327 14.79 -6.88 5.94
C MET A 327 14.84 -5.48 6.54
N PHE A 328 16.04 -4.98 6.86
CA PHE A 328 16.22 -3.65 7.42
C PHE A 328 15.63 -2.56 6.52
N PHE A 329 15.85 -2.65 5.20
CA PHE A 329 15.16 -1.79 4.23
C PHE A 329 13.62 -1.88 4.35
N GLN A 330 13.05 -3.08 4.45
CA GLN A 330 11.59 -3.25 4.57
C GLN A 330 11.03 -2.73 5.90
N LEU A 331 11.81 -2.79 7.00
CA LEU A 331 11.47 -2.18 8.28
C LEU A 331 11.43 -0.66 8.19
N ILE A 332 12.49 -0.06 7.64
CA ILE A 332 12.55 1.39 7.41
C ILE A 332 11.38 1.82 6.53
N HIS A 333 11.13 1.10 5.43
CA HIS A 333 10.02 1.39 4.52
C HIS A 333 8.64 1.25 5.22
N ALA A 334 8.43 0.25 6.07
CA ALA A 334 7.18 0.12 6.82
C ALA A 334 6.99 1.26 7.83
N LEU A 335 8.03 1.61 8.58
CA LEU A 335 8.01 2.72 9.56
C LEU A 335 7.84 4.08 8.88
N HIS A 336 8.50 4.32 7.75
CA HIS A 336 8.34 5.54 6.96
C HIS A 336 6.93 5.69 6.40
N LEU A 337 6.16 4.60 6.27
CA LEU A 337 4.79 4.61 5.80
C LEU A 337 3.76 4.50 6.94
N ALA A 338 4.19 4.50 8.19
CA ALA A 338 3.29 4.47 9.35
C ALA A 338 2.47 5.78 9.39
N GLY A 339 1.16 5.65 9.23
CA GLY A 339 0.26 6.80 9.08
C GLY A 339 0.12 7.32 7.66
N ARG A 340 0.79 6.72 6.66
CA ARG A 340 0.77 7.18 5.26
C ARG A 340 0.31 6.13 4.26
N CYS A 341 0.42 4.85 4.61
CA CYS A 341 0.03 3.77 3.70
C CYS A 341 -1.49 3.69 3.55
N THR A 342 -1.99 3.96 2.35
CA THR A 342 -3.42 3.85 2.01
C THR A 342 -3.89 2.42 1.74
N GLY A 343 -2.99 1.43 1.79
CA GLY A 343 -3.32 0.03 1.46
C GLY A 343 -3.54 -0.22 -0.03
N CYS A 344 -2.96 0.60 -0.91
CA CYS A 344 -3.15 0.49 -2.37
C CYS A 344 -2.56 -0.78 -3.01
N GLY A 345 -1.78 -1.59 -2.29
CA GLY A 345 -1.28 -2.89 -2.77
C GLY A 345 -0.19 -2.86 -3.84
N GLU A 346 0.22 -1.68 -4.33
CA GLU A 346 1.20 -1.56 -5.41
C GLU A 346 2.56 -2.19 -5.09
N CYS A 347 2.98 -2.14 -3.82
CA CYS A 347 4.24 -2.76 -3.40
C CYS A 347 4.25 -4.29 -3.54
N ASN A 348 3.11 -4.95 -3.32
CA ASN A 348 2.96 -6.39 -3.57
C ASN A 348 2.94 -6.68 -5.07
N ARG A 349 2.09 -5.97 -5.81
CA ARG A 349 1.93 -6.13 -7.25
C ARG A 349 3.25 -5.96 -8.01
N ALA A 350 4.07 -5.00 -7.59
CA ALA A 350 5.32 -4.69 -8.26
C ALA A 350 6.47 -5.65 -7.91
N CYS A 351 6.31 -6.57 -6.94
CA CYS A 351 7.39 -7.48 -6.55
C CYS A 351 7.51 -8.64 -7.56
N PRO A 352 8.59 -8.72 -8.36
CA PRO A 352 8.74 -9.82 -9.33
C PRO A 352 8.95 -11.17 -8.64
N MET A 353 9.38 -11.14 -7.38
CA MET A 353 9.62 -12.33 -6.56
C MET A 353 8.38 -12.74 -5.77
N GLY A 354 7.22 -12.09 -5.92
CA GLY A 354 5.99 -12.44 -5.20
C GLY A 354 6.11 -12.37 -3.68
N ILE A 355 7.01 -11.54 -3.14
CA ILE A 355 7.18 -11.38 -1.69
C ILE A 355 6.02 -10.52 -1.17
N PRO A 356 5.30 -10.92 -0.11
CA PRO A 356 4.14 -10.20 0.40
C PRO A 356 4.53 -8.97 1.25
N VAL A 357 5.39 -8.10 0.73
CA VAL A 357 5.94 -6.93 1.44
C VAL A 357 4.87 -5.94 1.92
N GLY A 358 3.70 -5.94 1.30
CA GLY A 358 2.52 -5.17 1.65
C GLY A 358 1.86 -5.66 2.94
N ALA A 359 2.04 -6.92 3.35
CA ALA A 359 1.54 -7.39 4.63
C ALA A 359 2.22 -6.64 5.81
N LEU A 360 3.50 -6.27 5.68
CA LEU A 360 4.17 -5.39 6.65
C LEU A 360 3.48 -4.03 6.77
N LYS A 361 3.03 -3.46 5.63
CA LYS A 361 2.39 -2.13 5.60
C LYS A 361 0.96 -2.20 6.13
N LEU A 362 0.22 -3.27 5.82
CA LEU A 362 -1.12 -3.50 6.37
C LEU A 362 -1.08 -3.72 7.88
N GLN A 363 -0.10 -4.48 8.37
CA GLN A 363 0.12 -4.69 9.80
C GLN A 363 0.53 -3.39 10.50
N MET A 364 1.41 -2.58 9.88
CA MET A 364 1.69 -1.23 10.36
C MET A 364 0.43 -0.35 10.38
N GLY A 365 -0.43 -0.44 9.37
CA GLY A 365 -1.72 0.25 9.34
C GLY A 365 -2.63 -0.15 10.49
N ARG A 366 -2.63 -1.43 10.88
CA ARG A 366 -3.34 -1.92 12.08
C ARG A 366 -2.77 -1.30 13.37
N VAL A 367 -1.45 -1.24 13.50
CA VAL A 367 -0.77 -0.58 14.63
C VAL A 367 -1.17 0.90 14.71
N VAL A 368 -1.11 1.62 13.59
CA VAL A 368 -1.48 3.03 13.51
C VAL A 368 -2.95 3.23 13.89
N LYS A 369 -3.87 2.41 13.39
CA LYS A 369 -5.29 2.47 13.74
C LYS A 369 -5.51 2.22 15.24
N LYS A 370 -4.81 1.24 15.82
CA LYS A 370 -4.88 0.94 17.27
C LYS A 370 -4.39 2.10 18.11
N LEU A 371 -3.22 2.68 17.78
CA LEU A 371 -2.59 3.71 18.61
C LEU A 371 -3.22 5.10 18.43
N PHE A 372 -3.70 5.43 17.23
CA PHE A 372 -4.06 6.81 16.87
C PHE A 372 -5.47 6.97 16.30
N GLU A 373 -6.25 5.89 16.17
CA GLU A 373 -7.59 5.90 15.55
C GLU A 373 -7.61 6.54 14.14
N TYR A 374 -6.46 6.49 13.45
CA TYR A 374 -6.22 7.20 12.20
C TYR A 374 -6.29 6.29 10.97
N ALA A 375 -6.88 6.80 9.89
CA ALA A 375 -6.95 6.15 8.59
C ALA A 375 -6.30 7.03 7.50
N PRO A 376 -5.21 6.57 6.85
CA PRO A 376 -4.49 7.37 5.85
C PRO A 376 -5.34 7.77 4.64
N GLY A 377 -5.17 9.01 4.17
CA GLY A 377 -5.72 9.54 2.93
C GLY A 377 -7.24 9.75 2.92
N MET A 378 -7.86 9.91 4.10
CA MET A 378 -9.31 10.06 4.22
C MET A 378 -9.78 11.52 4.33
N ASP A 379 -8.91 12.42 4.76
CA ASP A 379 -9.20 13.83 4.99
C ASP A 379 -7.93 14.63 4.68
N VAL A 380 -8.06 15.70 3.88
CA VAL A 380 -6.93 16.54 3.46
C VAL A 380 -6.43 17.41 4.61
N ASP A 381 -7.31 17.78 5.54
CA ASP A 381 -6.98 18.68 6.65
C ASP A 381 -6.47 17.93 7.89
N ALA A 382 -6.60 16.60 7.91
CA ALA A 382 -6.07 15.79 9.00
C ALA A 382 -4.54 15.78 9.00
N VAL A 383 -3.94 15.75 10.19
CA VAL A 383 -2.48 15.66 10.34
C VAL A 383 -2.08 14.19 10.58
N PRO A 384 -1.25 13.58 9.72
CA PRO A 384 -0.77 12.23 9.94
C PRO A 384 -0.09 12.07 11.32
N PRO A 385 -0.34 10.97 12.06
CA PRO A 385 0.10 10.85 13.46
C PRO A 385 1.61 11.04 13.67
N LEU A 386 2.45 10.66 12.71
CA LEU A 386 3.91 10.79 12.86
C LEU A 386 4.48 12.13 12.36
N LEU A 387 3.62 13.03 11.86
CA LEU A 387 3.95 14.40 11.47
C LEU A 387 3.49 15.43 12.51
N GLY A 388 2.49 15.09 13.32
CA GLY A 388 2.03 15.93 14.43
C GLY A 388 2.76 15.67 15.74
N PHE A 389 2.59 16.61 16.69
CA PHE A 389 2.97 16.46 18.08
C PHE A 389 1.73 16.55 18.97
N GLN A 390 1.59 15.63 19.91
CA GLN A 390 0.66 15.73 21.03
C GLN A 390 1.42 15.31 22.30
N LEU A 391 1.12 16.00 23.40
CA LEU A 391 1.76 15.71 24.68
C LEU A 391 1.31 14.36 25.25
N GLU A 392 0.02 14.05 25.10
CA GLU A 392 -0.59 12.80 25.56
C GLU A 392 -1.37 12.17 24.40
N GLU A 393 -1.22 10.85 24.24
CA GLU A 393 -2.07 10.07 23.33
C GLU A 393 -3.12 9.31 24.12
N LYS A 394 -4.31 9.18 23.54
CA LYS A 394 -5.41 8.37 24.08
C LYS A 394 -4.98 6.93 24.40
N ASN A 395 -4.18 6.32 23.53
CA ASN A 395 -3.83 4.89 23.59
C ASN A 395 -2.33 4.64 23.81
N ILE A 396 -1.55 5.65 24.23
CA ILE A 396 -0.14 5.47 24.64
C ILE A 396 -0.01 5.89 26.11
N HIS A 397 0.41 4.94 26.94
CA HIS A 397 0.47 5.11 28.39
C HIS A 397 1.92 5.01 28.88
N GLU A 398 2.80 5.85 28.34
CA GLU A 398 4.26 5.82 28.58
C GLU A 398 4.69 6.26 30.00
N HIS A 399 3.77 6.90 30.74
CA HIS A 399 3.99 7.35 32.11
C HIS A 399 3.51 6.36 33.18
N HIS A 400 2.77 5.31 32.82
CA HIS A 400 2.24 4.33 33.77
C HIS A 400 3.09 3.06 33.76
N ILE A 401 3.73 2.76 34.90
CA ILE A 401 4.32 1.44 35.15
C ILE A 401 3.36 0.70 36.09
N GLU A 402 2.86 -0.48 35.69
CA GLU A 402 2.15 -1.36 36.61
C GLU A 402 3.07 -1.73 37.79
N GLY A 403 2.67 -1.36 39.01
CA GLY A 403 3.40 -1.68 40.24
C GLY A 403 4.37 -0.61 40.76
N ALA A 404 4.25 0.64 40.31
CA ALA A 404 4.87 1.81 40.96
C ALA A 404 3.87 2.58 41.82
#